data_AF-A0A6U2AXD3-F1
#
_entry.id   AF-A0A6U2AXD3-F1
#
_cell.length_a   1.000
_cell.length_b   1.000
_cell.length_c   1.000
_cell.angle_alpha   90.00
_cell.angle_beta   90.00
_cell.angle_gamma   90.00
#
_symmetry.space_group_name_H-M   'P 1'
#
loop_
_entity.id
_entity.type
_entity.pdbx_description
1 polymer ?
#
loop_
_entity_poly.entity_id
_entity_poly.type
_entity_poly.pdbx_seq_one_letter_code
_entity_poly.pdbx_strand_id
1 'polypeptide(L)'
;AAGASSSAPLPSSANASRIESLRARLRAKIAERRASRPNGGGEDDSVGVSKRSARRAEKRKRAEEAKRRRSQLGKSGGKTEAEKGRGRTEFKMGGANAAAKTPSLTEDLAGVGFGSLAGLDAKPTYLDNKSLSGAGKKKSLDRLLAEAEKKAEKLKRLKASRDEDDRARADKMEWGDALREATGTRVRDDPSLIKKAMKRKAKKKERSAKAWKDRTKATREKMDERQRIRGHNS
;
A
#
# COMPACT_ATOMS: atom_id res chain seq x y z
N ALA A 1 70.20 0.72 13.55
CA ALA A 1 68.96 1.00 12.80
C ALA A 1 68.10 1.95 13.60
N ALA A 2 67.87 3.17 13.12
CA ALA A 2 66.93 4.12 13.72
C ALA A 2 66.02 4.66 12.60
N GLY A 3 64.73 4.40 12.76
CA GLY A 3 63.69 4.60 11.74
C GLY A 3 63.29 6.06 11.55
N ALA A 4 63.01 6.40 10.29
CA ALA A 4 62.63 7.71 9.80
C ALA A 4 61.29 8.19 10.37
N SER A 5 61.23 9.47 10.76
CA SER A 5 59.99 10.21 11.01
C SER A 5 59.80 11.22 9.88
N SER A 6 58.85 10.97 8.97
CA SER A 6 58.48 11.87 7.89
C SER A 6 57.63 13.03 8.41
N SER A 7 58.20 14.22 8.57
CA SER A 7 57.44 15.44 8.87
C SER A 7 56.85 16.01 7.58
N ALA A 8 55.52 15.98 7.44
CA ALA A 8 54.82 16.66 6.36
C ALA A 8 55.02 18.19 6.44
N PRO A 9 55.20 18.89 5.30
CA PRO A 9 55.41 20.33 5.30
C PRO A 9 54.13 21.05 5.77
N LEU A 10 54.28 21.90 6.79
CA LEU A 10 53.20 22.73 7.33
C LEU A 10 52.69 23.71 6.26
N PRO A 11 51.37 23.93 6.16
CA PRO A 11 50.82 24.88 5.19
C PRO A 11 51.24 26.30 5.54
N SER A 12 51.79 27.03 4.56
CA SER A 12 52.13 28.44 4.74
C SER A 12 50.89 29.26 5.17
N SER A 13 51.09 30.26 6.02
CA SER A 13 50.03 31.08 6.66
C SER A 13 48.98 31.62 5.67
N ALA A 14 49.39 32.01 4.46
CA ALA A 14 48.47 32.48 3.41
C ALA A 14 47.54 31.38 2.84
N ASN A 15 47.99 30.12 2.83
CA ASN A 15 47.15 29.00 2.44
C ASN A 15 46.18 28.61 3.56
N ALA A 16 46.59 28.74 4.83
CA ALA A 16 45.72 28.52 5.97
C ALA A 16 44.52 29.50 5.98
N SER A 17 44.77 30.79 5.77
CA SER A 17 43.71 31.82 5.68
C SER A 17 42.78 31.61 4.49
N ARG A 18 43.31 31.15 3.34
CA ARG A 18 42.50 30.76 2.18
C ARG A 18 41.60 29.56 2.48
N ILE A 19 42.12 28.55 3.17
CA ILE A 19 41.35 27.36 3.59
C ILE A 19 40.24 27.75 4.58
N GLU A 20 40.51 28.66 5.52
CA GLU A 20 39.51 29.18 6.44
C GLU A 20 38.41 29.96 5.72
N SER A 21 38.77 30.79 4.74
CA SER A 21 37.79 31.49 3.90
C SER A 21 36.87 30.52 3.14
N LEU A 22 37.41 29.40 2.66
CA LEU A 22 36.65 28.36 1.96
C LEU A 22 35.73 27.60 2.91
N ARG A 23 36.20 27.27 4.12
CA ARG A 23 35.39 26.64 5.17
C ARG A 23 34.25 27.54 5.62
N ALA A 24 34.50 28.84 5.78
CA ALA A 24 33.47 29.82 6.12
C ALA A 24 32.39 29.92 5.03
N ARG A 25 32.80 30.01 3.75
CA ARG A 25 31.87 30.00 2.61
C ARG A 25 31.05 28.70 2.53
N LEU A 26 31.68 27.55 2.78
CA LEU A 26 31.00 26.26 2.79
C LEU A 26 29.94 26.21 3.90
N ARG A 27 30.29 26.64 5.12
CA ARG A 27 29.36 26.69 6.26
C ARG A 27 28.19 27.62 5.99
N ALA A 28 28.44 28.81 5.44
CA ALA A 28 27.39 29.75 5.05
C ALA A 28 26.44 29.13 4.01
N LYS A 29 26.98 28.46 2.98
CA LYS A 29 26.18 27.80 1.94
C LYS A 29 25.39 26.59 2.44
N ILE A 30 25.92 25.86 3.42
CA ILE A 30 25.21 24.76 4.09
C ILE A 30 24.06 25.33 4.95
N ALA A 31 24.30 26.43 5.68
CA ALA A 31 23.28 27.10 6.48
C ALA A 31 22.14 27.64 5.61
N GLU A 32 22.46 28.32 4.51
CA GLU A 32 21.49 28.81 3.51
C GLU A 32 20.63 27.67 2.96
N ARG A 33 21.25 26.57 2.50
CA ARG A 33 20.53 25.40 2.00
C ARG A 33 19.70 24.70 3.07
N ARG A 34 20.10 24.76 4.35
CA ARG A 34 19.31 24.21 5.47
C ARG A 34 18.09 25.10 5.77
N ALA A 35 18.24 26.42 5.69
CA ALA A 35 17.15 27.37 5.84
C ALA A 35 16.12 27.29 4.68
N SER A 36 16.56 27.05 3.45
CA SER A 36 15.66 26.87 2.29
C SER A 36 14.93 25.52 2.25
N ARG A 37 15.13 24.62 3.22
CA ARG A 37 14.35 23.36 3.31
C ARG A 37 13.01 23.66 3.99
N PRO A 38 11.88 23.18 3.44
CA PRO A 38 10.53 23.48 3.94
C PRO A 38 10.18 22.84 5.32
N ASN A 39 11.18 22.42 6.08
CA ASN A 39 11.06 21.87 7.42
C ASN A 39 12.39 22.17 8.14
N GLY A 40 12.53 23.43 8.58
CA GLY A 40 13.77 24.04 9.04
C GLY A 40 14.49 23.27 10.14
N GLY A 41 15.81 23.21 10.02
CA GLY A 41 16.71 22.79 11.09
C GLY A 41 17.23 24.03 11.81
N GLY A 42 16.66 24.30 12.98
CA GLY A 42 17.28 25.15 14.00
C GLY A 42 18.29 24.35 14.81
N GLU A 43 19.28 25.06 15.32
CA GLU A 43 20.40 24.62 16.14
C GLU A 43 19.94 24.09 17.51
N ASP A 44 19.32 22.91 17.56
CA ASP A 44 19.19 22.09 18.77
C ASP A 44 18.94 20.63 18.35
N ASP A 45 19.98 19.82 18.45
CA ASP A 45 20.06 18.43 18.01
C ASP A 45 19.29 17.44 18.92
N SER A 46 18.26 17.88 19.65
CA SER A 46 17.61 17.04 20.68
C SER A 46 16.12 16.72 20.48
N VAL A 47 15.37 17.39 19.58
CA VAL A 47 13.93 17.11 19.40
C VAL A 47 13.53 17.05 17.93
N GLY A 48 14.07 16.06 17.22
CA GLY A 48 13.91 15.95 15.77
C GLY A 48 13.66 14.54 15.25
N VAL A 49 13.03 13.65 16.03
CA VAL A 49 12.55 12.37 15.49
C VAL A 49 11.54 12.69 14.39
N SER A 50 12.01 12.70 13.14
CA SER A 50 11.22 12.91 11.93
C SER A 50 9.82 12.31 12.09
N LYS A 51 8.76 13.05 11.72
CA LYS A 51 7.38 12.51 11.65
C LYS A 51 7.31 11.10 11.01
N ARG A 52 8.30 10.75 10.18
CA ARG A 52 8.47 9.44 9.56
C ARG A 52 9.12 8.38 10.47
N SER A 53 10.11 8.73 11.29
CA SER A 53 10.68 7.82 12.30
C SER A 53 9.72 7.58 13.46
N ALA A 54 8.98 8.61 13.91
CA ALA A 54 7.92 8.44 14.90
C ALA A 54 6.82 7.47 14.42
N ARG A 55 6.37 7.61 13.16
CA ARG A 55 5.42 6.67 12.53
C ARG A 55 5.98 5.25 12.38
N ARG A 56 7.28 5.10 12.10
CA ARG A 56 7.91 3.77 12.02
C ARG A 56 8.04 3.12 13.39
N ALA A 57 8.35 3.89 14.43
CA ALA A 57 8.38 3.42 15.81
C ALA A 57 6.99 2.99 16.31
N GLU A 58 5.96 3.79 16.03
CA GLU A 58 4.57 3.45 16.36
C GLU A 58 4.09 2.19 15.61
N LYS A 59 4.41 2.07 14.32
CA LYS A 59 4.13 0.85 13.54
C LYS A 59 4.86 -0.39 14.08
N ARG A 60 6.10 -0.25 14.55
CA ARG A 60 6.86 -1.34 15.18
C ARG A 60 6.23 -1.77 16.50
N LYS A 61 5.88 -0.84 17.39
CA LYS A 61 5.19 -1.13 18.65
C LYS A 61 3.87 -1.88 18.42
N ARG A 62 3.06 -1.43 17.45
CA ARG A 62 1.78 -2.08 17.10
C ARG A 62 1.96 -3.50 16.56
N ALA A 63 3.01 -3.73 15.75
CA ALA A 63 3.32 -5.05 15.22
C ALA A 63 3.84 -6.01 16.31
N GLU A 64 4.66 -5.51 17.24
CA GLU A 64 5.17 -6.29 18.37
C GLU A 64 4.05 -6.66 19.33
N GLU A 65 3.14 -5.74 19.65
CA GLU A 65 1.97 -5.98 20.48
C GLU A 65 1.02 -7.02 19.84
N ALA A 66 0.79 -6.92 18.53
CA ALA A 66 0.02 -7.93 17.80
C ALA A 66 0.69 -9.32 17.82
N LYS A 67 2.03 -9.37 17.72
CA LYS A 67 2.80 -10.62 17.83
C LYS A 67 2.74 -11.18 19.25
N ARG A 68 2.84 -10.34 20.28
CA ARG A 68 2.68 -10.74 21.70
C ARG A 68 1.26 -11.28 21.95
N ARG A 69 0.20 -10.58 21.51
CA ARG A 69 -1.18 -11.07 21.59
C ARG A 69 -1.38 -12.39 20.86
N ARG A 70 -0.80 -12.56 19.67
CA ARG A 70 -0.87 -13.83 18.92
C ARG A 70 -0.13 -14.97 19.63
N SER A 71 1.02 -14.69 20.25
CA SER A 71 1.77 -15.68 21.03
C SER A 71 1.06 -16.08 22.33
N GLN A 72 0.35 -15.13 22.96
CA GLN A 72 -0.46 -15.37 24.16
C GLN A 72 -1.69 -16.23 23.81
N LEU A 73 -2.40 -15.92 22.72
CA LEU A 73 -3.50 -16.76 22.22
C LEU A 73 -3.06 -18.15 21.74
N GLY A 74 -1.82 -18.27 21.23
CA GLY A 74 -1.24 -19.55 20.80
C GLY A 74 -0.79 -20.44 21.96
N LYS A 75 -0.73 -19.93 23.20
CA LYS A 75 -0.36 -20.70 24.40
C LYS A 75 -1.58 -21.36 25.06
N SER A 76 -2.79 -20.89 24.76
CA SER A 76 -4.06 -21.45 25.26
C SER A 76 -4.84 -22.26 24.22
N GLY A 77 -4.38 -22.31 22.96
CA GLY A 77 -4.93 -23.17 21.91
C GLY A 77 -4.12 -24.46 21.81
N GLY A 78 -4.62 -25.53 22.42
CA GLY A 78 -4.01 -26.84 22.42
C GLY A 78 -3.60 -27.34 21.03
N LYS A 79 -2.52 -28.11 21.03
CA LYS A 79 -2.10 -28.97 19.92
C LYS A 79 -3.29 -29.86 19.51
N THR A 80 -3.84 -29.63 18.33
CA THR A 80 -4.59 -30.67 17.60
C THR A 80 -3.92 -30.89 16.26
N GLU A 81 -3.36 -32.10 16.16
CA GLU A 81 -3.16 -32.92 14.97
C GLU A 81 -3.53 -32.31 13.61
N ALA A 82 -2.50 -32.11 12.79
CA ALA A 82 -2.63 -32.02 11.35
C ALA A 82 -1.35 -32.61 10.70
N GLU A 83 -1.01 -33.83 11.08
CA GLU A 83 -0.27 -34.72 10.20
C GLU A 83 -1.27 -35.32 9.20
N LYS A 84 -1.21 -34.87 7.94
CA LYS A 84 -1.51 -35.66 6.73
C LYS A 84 -1.45 -34.76 5.50
N GLY A 85 -0.65 -35.19 4.51
CA GLY A 85 -0.68 -34.62 3.16
C GLY A 85 0.66 -34.15 2.61
N ARG A 86 1.79 -34.77 2.97
CA ARG A 86 2.99 -34.70 2.11
C ARG A 86 2.83 -35.68 0.96
N GLY A 87 2.08 -35.26 -0.06
CA GLY A 87 2.03 -35.95 -1.35
C GLY A 87 3.41 -35.91 -1.99
N ARG A 88 4.12 -37.03 -1.93
CA ARG A 88 5.33 -37.31 -2.69
C ARG A 88 4.95 -37.30 -4.17
N THR A 89 5.26 -36.23 -4.90
CA THR A 89 5.20 -36.24 -6.37
C THR A 89 6.40 -37.02 -6.89
N GLU A 90 6.15 -38.25 -7.33
CA GLU A 90 7.07 -39.07 -8.09
C GLU A 90 7.45 -38.34 -9.37
N PHE A 91 8.73 -37.97 -9.48
CA PHE A 91 9.29 -37.39 -10.69
C PHE A 91 9.49 -38.51 -11.70
N LYS A 92 8.59 -38.61 -12.67
CA LYS A 92 8.69 -39.57 -13.78
C LYS A 92 9.64 -38.98 -14.82
N MET A 93 10.90 -39.42 -14.80
CA MET A 93 11.90 -39.02 -15.78
C MET A 93 11.63 -39.79 -17.08
N GLY A 94 10.82 -39.20 -17.95
CA GLY A 94 10.61 -39.65 -19.33
C GLY A 94 11.75 -39.16 -20.21
N GLY A 95 12.56 -40.08 -20.69
CA GLY A 95 13.66 -39.80 -21.59
C GLY A 95 13.20 -39.57 -23.04
N ALA A 96 13.99 -38.71 -23.68
CA ALA A 96 14.44 -38.76 -25.06
C ALA A 96 13.69 -37.95 -26.15
N ASN A 97 14.52 -37.13 -26.81
CA ASN A 97 14.47 -36.66 -28.19
C ASN A 97 13.66 -35.39 -28.51
N ALA A 98 14.31 -34.24 -28.36
CA ALA A 98 14.03 -33.07 -29.17
C ALA A 98 15.35 -32.47 -29.66
N ALA A 99 15.52 -32.50 -30.99
CA ALA A 99 16.68 -32.01 -31.70
C ALA A 99 17.00 -30.55 -31.33
N ALA A 100 18.29 -30.30 -31.09
CA ALA A 100 18.82 -28.98 -30.75
C ALA A 100 18.52 -27.96 -31.87
N LYS A 101 17.58 -27.06 -31.61
CA LYS A 101 17.62 -25.69 -32.13
C LYS A 101 17.99 -24.81 -30.95
N THR A 102 19.15 -24.16 -31.00
CA THR A 102 19.56 -23.18 -29.99
C THR A 102 18.59 -22.00 -30.04
N PRO A 103 17.68 -21.83 -29.06
CA PRO A 103 16.81 -20.67 -29.05
C PRO A 103 17.66 -19.44 -28.72
N SER A 104 17.32 -18.31 -29.32
CA SER A 104 17.97 -17.05 -28.96
C SER A 104 17.66 -16.73 -27.49
N LEU A 105 18.61 -16.12 -26.76
CA LEU A 105 18.43 -15.71 -25.36
C LEU A 105 17.14 -14.89 -25.16
N THR A 106 16.74 -14.15 -26.20
CA THR A 106 15.52 -13.34 -26.23
C THR A 106 14.23 -14.15 -26.23
N GLU A 107 14.21 -15.31 -26.88
CA GLU A 107 13.04 -16.20 -26.91
C GLU A 107 12.92 -17.00 -25.61
N ASP A 108 14.06 -17.38 -25.01
CA ASP A 108 14.11 -18.11 -23.74
C ASP A 108 13.61 -17.25 -22.58
N LEU A 109 13.94 -15.96 -22.57
CA LEU A 109 13.42 -15.00 -21.59
C LEU A 109 11.95 -14.60 -21.82
N ALA A 110 11.44 -14.73 -23.04
CA ALA A 110 10.04 -14.44 -23.34
C ALA A 110 9.07 -15.46 -22.70
N GLY A 111 9.55 -16.68 -22.43
CA GLY A 111 8.79 -17.74 -21.74
C GLY A 111 8.82 -17.65 -20.21
N VAL A 112 9.70 -16.84 -19.63
CA VAL A 112 9.88 -16.76 -18.16
C VAL A 112 9.12 -15.57 -17.59
N GLY A 113 7.83 -15.77 -17.35
CA GLY A 113 7.00 -14.84 -16.58
C GLY A 113 7.16 -15.09 -15.07
N PHE A 114 7.01 -14.04 -14.24
CA PHE A 114 7.02 -14.21 -12.79
C PHE A 114 5.90 -15.18 -12.35
N GLY A 115 6.28 -16.40 -11.97
CA GLY A 115 5.36 -17.48 -11.57
C GLY A 115 5.03 -18.51 -12.66
N SER A 116 5.65 -18.43 -13.84
CA SER A 116 5.50 -19.42 -14.92
C SER A 116 6.89 -19.86 -15.39
N LEU A 117 7.25 -21.13 -15.12
CA LEU A 117 8.41 -21.75 -15.76
C LEU A 117 7.97 -22.26 -17.13
N ALA A 118 8.72 -21.90 -18.17
CA ALA A 118 8.51 -22.44 -19.51
C ALA A 118 8.57 -23.97 -19.48
N GLY A 119 7.55 -24.64 -20.04
CA GLY A 119 7.45 -26.11 -20.10
C GLY A 119 6.66 -26.78 -18.98
N LEU A 120 6.17 -26.04 -17.98
CA LEU A 120 5.21 -26.55 -17.00
C LEU A 120 3.82 -26.03 -17.31
N ASP A 121 2.82 -26.91 -17.36
CA ASP A 121 1.43 -26.59 -17.71
C ASP A 121 0.90 -25.46 -16.82
N ALA A 122 0.82 -24.26 -17.38
CA ALA A 122 0.75 -23.01 -16.66
C ALA A 122 -0.67 -22.73 -16.17
N LYS A 123 -1.15 -23.49 -15.18
CA LYS A 123 -2.31 -23.03 -14.41
C LYS A 123 -1.84 -21.83 -13.58
N PRO A 124 -2.41 -20.64 -13.79
CA PRO A 124 -2.03 -19.46 -13.04
C PRO A 124 -2.36 -19.67 -11.56
N THR A 125 -1.33 -19.97 -10.77
CA THR A 125 -1.42 -20.17 -9.30
C THR A 125 -1.93 -18.92 -8.58
N TYR A 126 -2.01 -17.76 -9.25
CA TYR A 126 -2.60 -16.54 -8.72
C TYR A 126 -4.14 -16.54 -8.70
N LEU A 127 -4.83 -17.41 -9.43
CA LEU A 127 -6.30 -17.45 -9.45
C LEU A 127 -6.88 -18.17 -8.21
N ASP A 128 -6.15 -19.12 -7.62
CA ASP A 128 -6.60 -19.92 -6.47
C ASP A 128 -6.27 -19.27 -5.11
N ASN A 129 -6.09 -17.95 -5.08
CA ASN A 129 -5.91 -17.23 -3.84
C ASN A 129 -7.22 -17.20 -3.03
N LYS A 130 -7.36 -18.14 -2.08
CA LYS A 130 -8.49 -18.21 -1.13
C LYS A 130 -8.76 -16.88 -0.42
N SER A 131 -7.73 -16.07 -0.19
CA SER A 131 -7.82 -14.71 0.39
C SER A 131 -8.59 -13.70 -0.47
N LEU A 132 -8.67 -13.91 -1.79
CA LEU A 132 -9.39 -13.04 -2.73
C LEU A 132 -10.83 -13.53 -3.00
N SER A 133 -11.17 -14.77 -2.66
CA SER A 133 -12.49 -15.37 -2.91
C SER A 133 -13.67 -14.62 -2.24
N GLY A 134 -13.39 -13.83 -1.19
CA GLY A 134 -14.38 -12.96 -0.53
C GLY A 134 -14.35 -11.50 -0.98
N ALA A 135 -13.34 -11.07 -1.73
CA ALA A 135 -13.14 -9.66 -2.08
C ALA A 135 -14.20 -9.15 -3.09
N GLY A 136 -14.75 -10.04 -3.91
CA GLY A 136 -15.75 -9.72 -4.95
C GLY A 136 -17.20 -9.65 -4.49
N LYS A 137 -17.54 -10.13 -3.27
CA LYS A 137 -18.95 -10.28 -2.85
C LYS A 137 -19.55 -9.06 -2.14
N LYS A 138 -18.90 -7.89 -2.24
CA LYS A 138 -19.43 -6.66 -1.63
C LYS A 138 -20.48 -6.07 -2.56
N LYS A 139 -21.71 -5.93 -2.07
CA LYS A 139 -22.79 -5.27 -2.79
C LYS A 139 -22.34 -3.87 -3.23
N SER A 140 -22.74 -3.45 -4.44
CA SER A 140 -22.49 -2.08 -4.89
C SER A 140 -23.18 -1.08 -3.96
N LEU A 141 -22.63 0.13 -3.84
CA LEU A 141 -23.23 1.18 -3.01
C LEU A 141 -24.66 1.52 -3.49
N ASP A 142 -24.93 1.40 -4.79
CA ASP A 142 -26.25 1.64 -5.36
C ASP A 142 -27.25 0.55 -4.96
N ARG A 143 -26.83 -0.73 -4.96
CA ARG A 143 -27.66 -1.83 -4.45
C ARG A 143 -27.91 -1.70 -2.95
N LEU A 144 -26.88 -1.31 -2.19
CA LEU A 144 -27.00 -1.07 -0.75
C LEU A 144 -27.98 0.07 -0.44
N LEU A 145 -27.99 1.12 -1.26
CA LEU A 145 -28.93 2.24 -1.16
C LEU A 145 -30.36 1.78 -1.44
N ALA A 146 -30.58 1.02 -2.51
CA ALA A 146 -31.89 0.50 -2.84
C ALA A 146 -32.43 -0.47 -1.77
N GLU A 147 -31.57 -1.32 -1.20
CA GLU A 147 -31.93 -2.21 -0.10
C GLU A 147 -32.28 -1.42 1.17
N ALA A 148 -31.48 -0.40 1.52
CA ALA A 148 -31.72 0.48 2.65
C ALA A 148 -33.06 1.23 2.53
N GLU A 149 -33.36 1.78 1.35
CA GLU A 149 -34.61 2.50 1.09
C GLU A 149 -35.81 1.55 1.17
N LYS A 150 -35.74 0.37 0.55
CA LYS A 150 -36.80 -0.65 0.67
C LYS A 150 -37.04 -1.11 2.10
N LYS A 151 -35.98 -1.30 2.89
CA LYS A 151 -36.09 -1.70 4.30
C LYS A 151 -36.72 -0.59 5.13
N ALA A 152 -36.33 0.67 4.91
CA ALA A 152 -36.93 1.82 5.57
C ALA A 152 -38.42 1.99 5.23
N GLU A 153 -38.79 1.82 3.95
CA GLU A 153 -40.19 1.85 3.52
C GLU A 153 -41.01 0.71 4.12
N LYS A 154 -40.46 -0.52 4.16
CA LYS A 154 -41.10 -1.67 4.79
C LYS A 154 -41.34 -1.43 6.28
N LEU A 155 -40.36 -0.91 7.00
CA LEU A 155 -40.50 -0.56 8.42
C LEU A 155 -41.56 0.52 8.62
N LYS A 156 -41.58 1.57 7.80
CA LYS A 156 -42.61 2.61 7.85
C LYS A 156 -44.01 2.04 7.60
N ARG A 157 -44.16 1.17 6.60
CA ARG A 157 -45.43 0.51 6.29
C ARG A 157 -45.94 -0.35 7.44
N LEU A 158 -45.06 -1.16 8.03
CA LEU A 158 -45.42 -2.03 9.17
C LEU A 158 -45.75 -1.22 10.43
N LYS A 159 -45.02 -0.12 10.69
CA LYS A 159 -45.32 0.79 11.81
C LYS A 159 -46.62 1.58 11.63
N ALA A 160 -46.97 1.89 10.38
CA ALA A 160 -48.22 2.58 10.06
C ALA A 160 -49.44 1.66 10.13
N SER A 161 -49.26 0.34 10.08
CA SER A 161 -50.35 -0.62 10.28
C SER A 161 -50.88 -0.54 11.71
N ARG A 162 -52.20 -0.70 11.87
CA ARG A 162 -52.86 -0.79 13.19
C ARG A 162 -52.79 -2.19 13.79
N ASP A 163 -52.39 -3.18 12.99
CA ASP A 163 -52.32 -4.59 13.39
C ASP A 163 -51.15 -4.84 14.34
N GLU A 164 -51.41 -5.52 15.46
CA GLU A 164 -50.41 -5.82 16.49
C GLU A 164 -49.29 -6.72 15.97
N ASP A 165 -49.61 -7.66 15.08
CA ASP A 165 -48.64 -8.55 14.44
C ASP A 165 -47.63 -7.79 13.58
N ASP A 166 -48.08 -6.75 12.87
CA ASP A 166 -47.20 -5.94 12.02
C ASP A 166 -46.28 -5.03 12.84
N ARG A 167 -46.76 -4.53 13.99
CA ARG A 167 -45.92 -3.83 14.95
C ARG A 167 -44.88 -4.76 15.59
N ALA A 168 -45.30 -5.95 16.01
CA ALA A 168 -44.37 -6.95 16.56
C ALA A 168 -43.29 -7.35 15.53
N ARG A 169 -43.63 -7.43 14.23
CA ARG A 169 -42.67 -7.64 13.15
C ARG A 169 -41.70 -6.46 12.97
N ALA A 170 -42.18 -5.23 13.08
CA ALA A 170 -41.33 -4.04 13.04
C ALA A 170 -40.31 -4.07 14.18
N ASP A 171 -40.77 -4.32 15.41
CA ASP A 171 -39.91 -4.37 16.59
C ASP A 171 -38.87 -5.49 16.46
N LYS A 172 -39.25 -6.69 16.01
CA LYS A 172 -38.30 -7.79 15.79
C LYS A 172 -37.20 -7.42 14.79
N MET A 173 -37.52 -6.65 13.74
CA MET A 173 -36.50 -6.20 12.79
C MET A 173 -35.55 -5.18 13.42
N GLU A 174 -36.06 -4.24 14.22
CA GLU A 174 -35.24 -3.22 14.89
C GLU A 174 -34.34 -3.82 15.97
N TRP A 175 -34.88 -4.70 16.81
CA TRP A 175 -34.11 -5.44 17.81
C TRP A 175 -33.10 -6.38 17.16
N GLY A 176 -33.47 -7.02 16.04
CA GLY A 176 -32.56 -7.87 15.27
C GLY A 176 -31.35 -7.09 14.74
N ASP A 177 -31.55 -5.87 14.24
CA ASP A 177 -30.46 -5.01 13.79
C ASP A 177 -29.58 -4.54 14.95
N ALA A 178 -30.19 -4.15 16.08
CA ALA A 178 -29.46 -3.76 17.29
C ALA A 178 -28.58 -4.89 17.83
N LEU A 179 -29.11 -6.13 17.85
CA LEU A 179 -28.35 -7.31 18.28
C LEU A 179 -27.20 -7.62 17.31
N ARG A 180 -27.42 -7.46 16.00
CA ARG A 180 -26.39 -7.61 14.97
C ARG A 180 -25.27 -6.59 15.13
N GLU A 181 -25.58 -5.36 15.50
CA GLU A 181 -24.59 -4.35 15.80
C GLU A 181 -23.81 -4.68 17.09
N ALA A 182 -24.51 -5.09 18.16
CA ALA A 182 -23.90 -5.49 19.43
C ALA A 182 -22.98 -6.71 19.30
N THR A 183 -23.32 -7.67 18.45
CA THR A 183 -22.47 -8.84 18.13
C THR A 183 -21.26 -8.48 17.25
N GLY A 184 -21.11 -7.21 16.86
CA GLY A 184 -19.97 -6.71 16.09
C GLY A 184 -20.13 -6.82 14.59
N THR A 185 -21.30 -7.23 14.07
CA THR A 185 -21.56 -7.17 12.63
C THR A 185 -21.93 -5.75 12.23
N ARG A 186 -21.22 -5.20 11.23
CA ARG A 186 -21.39 -3.81 10.84
C ARG A 186 -22.60 -3.63 9.94
N VAL A 187 -23.72 -3.18 10.50
CA VAL A 187 -24.93 -2.81 9.77
C VAL A 187 -24.66 -1.57 8.90
N ARG A 188 -25.15 -1.58 7.66
CA ARG A 188 -24.81 -0.60 6.62
C ARG A 188 -26.07 -0.12 5.90
N ASP A 189 -27.12 0.13 6.67
CA ASP A 189 -28.48 0.26 6.16
C ASP A 189 -28.98 1.72 6.17
N ASP A 190 -28.16 2.69 6.59
CA ASP A 190 -28.54 4.11 6.62
C ASP A 190 -28.45 4.77 5.23
N PRO A 191 -29.57 5.19 4.62
CA PRO A 191 -29.56 5.74 3.26
C PRO A 191 -28.75 7.05 3.18
N SER A 192 -28.77 7.87 4.22
CA SER A 192 -28.03 9.13 4.28
C SER A 192 -26.50 8.90 4.29
N LEU A 193 -26.02 7.90 5.02
CA LEU A 193 -24.60 7.55 5.08
C LEU A 193 -24.12 6.91 3.78
N ILE A 194 -24.97 6.11 3.12
CA ILE A 194 -24.67 5.51 1.82
C ILE A 194 -24.57 6.60 0.74
N LYS A 195 -25.50 7.56 0.72
CA LYS A 195 -25.43 8.76 -0.17
C LYS A 195 -24.16 9.57 0.07
N LYS A 196 -23.75 9.78 1.33
CA LYS A 196 -22.46 10.43 1.67
C LYS A 196 -21.26 9.60 1.20
N ALA A 197 -21.31 8.28 1.30
CA ALA A 197 -20.26 7.39 0.79
C ALA A 197 -20.13 7.49 -0.74
N MET A 198 -21.25 7.55 -1.46
CA MET A 198 -21.30 7.78 -2.90
C MET A 198 -20.64 9.11 -3.29
N LYS A 199 -21.01 10.22 -2.61
CA LYS A 199 -20.38 11.53 -2.84
C LYS A 199 -18.87 11.51 -2.60
N ARG A 200 -18.40 10.84 -1.54
CA ARG A 200 -16.96 10.67 -1.27
C ARG A 200 -16.26 9.89 -2.37
N LYS A 201 -16.89 8.83 -2.89
CA LYS A 201 -16.36 8.03 -4.00
C LYS A 201 -16.26 8.87 -5.28
N ALA A 202 -17.29 9.65 -5.59
CA ALA A 202 -17.29 10.57 -6.73
C ALA A 202 -16.17 11.61 -6.62
N LYS A 203 -16.05 12.32 -5.49
CA LYS A 203 -14.95 13.28 -5.24
C LYS A 203 -13.56 12.64 -5.36
N LYS A 204 -13.39 11.40 -4.87
CA LYS A 204 -12.12 10.67 -5.02
C LYS A 204 -11.81 10.41 -6.50
N LYS A 205 -12.82 10.03 -7.29
CA LYS A 205 -12.67 9.78 -8.73
C LYS A 205 -12.36 11.06 -9.49
N GLU A 206 -13.04 12.15 -9.18
CA GLU A 206 -12.75 13.48 -9.74
C GLU A 206 -11.31 13.92 -9.47
N ARG A 207 -10.84 13.82 -8.22
CA ARG A 207 -9.44 14.12 -7.86
C ARG A 207 -8.45 13.26 -8.64
N SER A 208 -8.72 11.96 -8.78
CA SER A 208 -7.86 11.08 -9.56
C SER A 208 -7.89 11.41 -11.05
N ALA A 209 -9.04 11.79 -11.60
CA ALA A 209 -9.18 12.19 -12.99
C ALA A 209 -8.40 13.48 -13.26
N LYS A 210 -8.53 14.50 -12.39
CA LYS A 210 -7.76 15.74 -12.48
C LYS A 210 -6.25 15.46 -12.41
N ALA A 211 -5.81 14.71 -11.40
CA ALA A 211 -4.40 14.37 -11.26
C ALA A 211 -3.85 13.59 -12.47
N TRP A 212 -4.67 12.77 -13.12
CA TRP A 212 -4.25 12.07 -14.33
C TRP A 212 -4.16 13.01 -15.53
N LYS A 213 -5.13 13.90 -15.71
CA LYS A 213 -5.10 14.96 -16.74
C LYS A 213 -3.89 15.88 -16.57
N ASP A 214 -3.56 16.28 -15.35
CA ASP A 214 -2.40 17.12 -15.06
C ASP A 214 -1.09 16.38 -15.42
N ARG A 215 -1.01 15.08 -15.13
CA ARG A 215 0.14 14.24 -15.51
C ARG A 215 0.27 14.08 -17.02
N THR A 216 -0.82 13.83 -17.74
CA THR A 216 -0.77 13.68 -19.19
C THR A 216 -0.39 15.00 -19.87
N LYS A 217 -0.93 16.12 -19.39
CA LYS A 217 -0.55 17.46 -19.84
C LYS A 217 0.94 17.73 -19.60
N ALA A 218 1.43 17.51 -18.37
CA ALA A 218 2.85 17.71 -18.06
C ALA A 218 3.78 16.80 -18.87
N THR A 219 3.37 15.57 -19.17
CA THR A 219 4.14 14.67 -20.05
C THR A 219 4.17 15.19 -21.48
N ARG A 220 3.03 15.66 -22.00
CA ARG A 220 2.94 16.24 -23.35
C ARG A 220 3.78 17.49 -23.47
N GLU A 221 3.68 18.43 -22.55
CA GLU A 221 4.51 19.66 -22.53
C GLU A 221 6.01 19.34 -22.53
N LYS A 222 6.45 18.33 -21.78
CA LYS A 222 7.85 17.89 -21.77
C LYS A 222 8.26 17.25 -23.10
N MET A 223 7.37 16.53 -23.77
CA MET A 223 7.63 15.96 -25.09
C MET A 223 7.75 17.08 -26.13
N ASP A 224 6.82 18.03 -26.11
CA ASP A 224 6.76 19.17 -27.02
C ASP A 224 7.99 20.07 -26.86
N GLU A 225 8.41 20.39 -25.62
CA GLU A 225 9.63 21.18 -25.39
C GLU A 225 10.90 20.46 -25.90
N ARG A 226 11.00 19.14 -25.68
CA ARG A 226 12.11 18.35 -26.22
C ARG A 226 12.11 18.28 -27.75
N GLN A 227 10.93 18.33 -28.38
CA GLN A 227 10.82 18.39 -29.83
C GLN A 227 11.19 19.79 -30.34
N ARG A 228 10.76 20.86 -29.65
CA ARG A 228 11.11 22.25 -29.97
C ARG A 228 12.62 22.49 -29.91
N ILE A 229 13.29 22.00 -28.87
CA ILE A 229 14.75 22.09 -28.74
C ILE A 229 15.45 21.33 -29.88
N ARG A 230 14.95 20.14 -30.25
CA ARG A 230 15.52 19.37 -31.38
C ARG A 230 15.37 20.11 -32.70
N GLY A 231 14.20 20.69 -32.97
CA GLY A 231 13.95 21.45 -34.20
C GLY A 231 14.71 22.79 -34.28
N HIS A 232 15.10 23.38 -33.14
CA HIS A 232 15.94 24.59 -33.14
C HIS A 232 17.43 24.29 -33.37
N ASN A 233 17.87 23.07 -33.08
CA ASN A 233 19.27 22.63 -33.21
C ASN A 233 19.54 21.86 -34.52
N SER A 234 18.55 21.79 -35.41
CA SER A 234 18.61 21.16 -36.74
C SER A 234 18.42 22.22 -37.81
#